data_AF-A0A2D7X1F8-F1
#
_entry.id   AF-A0A2D7X1F8-F1
#
_cell.length_a   1.000
_cell.length_b   1.000
_cell.length_c   1.000
_cell.angle_alpha   90.00
_cell.angle_beta   90.00
_cell.angle_gamma   90.00
#
_symmetry.space_group_name_H-M   'P 1'
#
loop_
_entity.id
_entity.type
_entity.pdbx_description
1 polymer ?
#
loop_
_entity_poly.entity_id
_entity_poly.type
_entity_poly.pdbx_seq_one_letter_code
_entity_poly.pdbx_strand_id
1 'polypeptide(L)'
;MAKRFIDTKIWDKAWFRKLSTKNKLVWIYLLGKCDHAGIWDADWELAEFIIGETVTYEELPDIIKDKMQYIEGEDQYFIPSFIDFQYGELKEHSKPHMSVIKRLVEKKLYKGSQRVTVTLKDKDKDKVKVKDKKKDKHEREKDFMKKCKALQEKNGFDNVMLMKFVNYWTESNEGGSLLKFEMQKTFDINRRMTRWKNNNFDNAVKKESFLSKFQKTPTGVYKAWCTKCGDRQFPNNEYQIKQGSSCCAVDYSPEKLVNV
;
A
#
# COMPACT_ATOMS: atom_id res chain seq x y z
N MET A 1 -10.76 8.01 -11.32
CA MET A 1 -11.55 9.08 -11.93
C MET A 1 -10.73 10.35 -11.83
N ALA A 2 -10.19 10.85 -12.94
CA ALA A 2 -9.37 12.05 -12.93
C ALA A 2 -10.27 13.28 -13.08
N LYS A 3 -10.31 14.14 -12.06
CA LYS A 3 -10.96 15.45 -12.16
C LYS A 3 -9.97 16.41 -12.80
N ARG A 4 -10.41 17.20 -13.78
CA ARG A 4 -9.60 18.24 -14.42
C ARG A 4 -10.14 19.59 -14.03
N PHE A 5 -9.25 20.52 -13.71
CA PHE A 5 -9.63 21.90 -13.48
C PHE A 5 -9.70 22.65 -14.81
N ILE A 6 -10.68 23.53 -14.95
CA ILE A 6 -10.77 24.49 -16.05
C ILE A 6 -10.70 25.87 -15.41
N ASP A 7 -9.95 26.77 -16.04
CA ASP A 7 -9.85 28.16 -15.59
C ASP A 7 -11.23 28.82 -15.67
N THR A 8 -11.76 29.24 -14.52
CA THR A 8 -13.05 29.94 -14.47
C THR A 8 -13.01 31.25 -15.26
N LYS A 9 -11.83 31.86 -15.41
CA LYS A 9 -11.60 33.10 -16.17
C LYS A 9 -11.27 32.84 -17.64
N ILE A 10 -11.34 31.60 -18.13
CA ILE A 10 -11.06 31.30 -19.55
C ILE A 10 -11.97 32.10 -20.49
N TRP A 11 -13.22 32.30 -20.08
CA TRP A 11 -14.24 33.04 -20.82
C TRP A 11 -13.93 34.53 -20.94
N ASP A 12 -13.12 35.09 -20.04
CA ASP A 12 -12.73 36.51 -20.06
C ASP A 12 -11.53 36.76 -20.99
N LYS A 13 -10.72 35.73 -21.25
CA LYS A 13 -9.49 35.85 -22.06
C LYS A 13 -9.82 36.27 -23.48
N ALA A 14 -9.19 37.35 -23.95
CA ALA A 14 -9.47 37.94 -25.25
C ALA A 14 -9.29 36.95 -26.42
N TRP A 15 -8.28 36.08 -26.35
CA TRP A 15 -8.05 35.07 -27.37
C TRP A 15 -9.17 34.04 -27.43
N PHE A 16 -9.71 33.61 -26.28
CA PHE A 16 -10.78 32.62 -26.21
C PHE A 16 -12.12 33.22 -26.62
N ARG A 17 -12.38 34.49 -26.26
CA ARG A 17 -13.59 35.22 -26.68
C ARG A 17 -13.74 35.31 -28.20
N LYS A 18 -12.63 35.52 -28.91
CA LYS A 18 -12.57 35.63 -30.37
C LYS A 18 -12.78 34.31 -31.11
N LEU A 19 -12.72 33.16 -30.43
CA LEU A 19 -12.96 31.87 -31.06
C LEU A 19 -14.45 31.67 -31.38
N SER A 20 -14.71 31.01 -32.51
CA SER A 20 -16.04 30.49 -32.84
C SER A 20 -16.50 29.45 -31.82
N THR A 21 -17.80 29.17 -31.78
CA THR A 21 -18.38 28.16 -30.87
C THR A 21 -17.73 26.79 -31.07
N LYS A 22 -17.57 26.36 -32.33
CA LYS A 22 -16.82 25.16 -32.73
C LYS A 22 -15.44 25.11 -32.08
N ASN A 23 -14.64 26.16 -32.28
CA ASN A 23 -13.25 26.19 -31.81
C ASN A 23 -13.13 26.28 -30.28
N LYS A 24 -14.11 26.88 -29.60
CA LYS A 24 -14.21 26.84 -28.13
C LYS A 24 -14.45 25.41 -27.64
N LEU A 25 -15.35 24.67 -28.30
CA LEU A 25 -15.65 23.27 -27.97
C LEU A 25 -14.44 22.38 -28.23
N VAL A 26 -13.76 22.54 -29.37
CA VAL A 26 -12.50 21.83 -29.67
C VAL A 26 -11.48 22.07 -28.56
N TRP A 27 -11.27 23.31 -28.14
CA TRP A 27 -10.31 23.62 -27.08
C TRP A 27 -10.66 22.94 -25.75
N ILE A 28 -11.93 23.00 -25.34
CA ILE A 28 -12.40 22.33 -24.11
C ILE A 28 -12.27 20.81 -24.23
N TYR A 29 -12.58 20.25 -25.40
CA TYR A 29 -12.43 18.84 -25.70
C TYR A 29 -10.97 18.39 -25.53
N LEU A 30 -10.03 19.12 -26.12
CA LEU A 30 -8.59 18.83 -26.01
C LEU A 30 -8.13 18.83 -24.55
N LEU A 31 -8.49 19.87 -23.77
CA LEU A 31 -8.17 19.93 -22.34
C LEU A 31 -8.84 18.81 -21.52
N GLY A 32 -9.99 18.31 -21.99
CA GLY A 32 -10.76 17.23 -21.37
C GLY A 32 -10.29 15.82 -21.74
N LYS A 33 -9.59 15.66 -22.87
CA LYS A 33 -9.16 14.36 -23.40
C LYS A 33 -7.65 14.10 -23.39
N CYS A 34 -6.81 15.13 -23.30
CA CYS A 34 -5.35 14.95 -23.18
C CYS A 34 -4.95 14.11 -21.95
N ASP A 35 -3.75 13.56 -21.88
CA ASP A 35 -3.26 12.85 -20.70
C ASP A 35 -2.94 13.81 -19.53
N HIS A 36 -2.43 13.28 -18.43
CA HIS A 36 -2.02 14.08 -17.26
C HIS A 36 -0.82 14.98 -17.55
N ALA A 37 -0.09 14.77 -18.64
CA ALA A 37 1.00 15.62 -19.11
C ALA A 37 0.55 16.59 -20.22
N GLY A 38 -0.75 16.71 -20.50
CA GLY A 38 -1.24 17.61 -21.54
C GLY A 38 -0.95 17.12 -22.96
N ILE A 39 -0.69 15.82 -23.16
CA ILE A 39 -0.47 15.20 -24.46
C ILE A 39 -1.75 14.53 -24.91
N TRP A 40 -2.23 14.86 -26.09
CA TRP A 40 -3.42 14.29 -26.68
C TRP A 40 -3.03 13.38 -27.85
N ASP A 41 -3.47 12.12 -27.79
CA ASP A 41 -3.40 11.19 -28.92
C ASP A 41 -4.45 11.63 -29.95
N ALA A 42 -4.01 11.97 -31.16
CA ALA A 42 -4.88 12.56 -32.17
C ALA A 42 -5.90 11.55 -32.68
N ASP A 43 -7.14 11.72 -32.23
CA ASP A 43 -8.30 10.99 -32.73
C ASP A 43 -9.33 12.02 -33.19
N TRP A 44 -9.13 12.47 -34.42
CA TRP A 44 -9.96 13.51 -35.05
C TRP A 44 -11.37 12.96 -35.35
N GLU A 45 -11.51 11.69 -35.75
CA GLU A 45 -12.82 11.06 -35.97
C GLU A 45 -13.68 11.09 -34.70
N LEU A 46 -13.10 10.75 -33.54
CA LEU A 46 -13.82 10.82 -32.28
C LEU A 46 -14.13 12.27 -31.88
N ALA A 47 -13.22 13.21 -32.17
CA ALA A 47 -13.44 14.63 -31.91
C ALA A 47 -14.65 15.15 -32.72
N GLU A 48 -14.72 14.82 -34.00
CA GLU A 48 -15.83 15.15 -34.90
C GLU A 48 -17.14 14.58 -34.39
N PHE A 49 -17.15 13.30 -34.01
CA PHE A 49 -18.33 12.65 -33.46
C PHE A 49 -18.84 13.32 -32.18
N ILE A 50 -17.96 13.70 -31.27
CA ILE A 50 -18.33 14.32 -29.99
C ILE A 50 -18.76 15.78 -30.17
N ILE A 51 -18.13 16.51 -31.08
CA ILE A 51 -18.40 17.93 -31.31
C ILE A 51 -19.64 18.09 -32.22
N GLY A 52 -19.89 17.13 -33.10
CA GLY A 52 -20.99 17.17 -34.07
C GLY A 52 -20.70 18.01 -35.31
N GLU A 53 -19.45 18.39 -35.54
CA GLU A 53 -18.97 19.14 -36.71
C GLU A 53 -17.66 18.53 -37.22
N THR A 54 -17.31 18.75 -38.49
CA THR A 54 -16.01 18.33 -39.04
C THR A 54 -14.88 19.10 -38.35
N VAL A 55 -13.81 18.45 -37.95
CA VAL A 55 -12.72 19.06 -37.18
C VAL A 55 -11.42 18.42 -37.65
N THR A 56 -10.67 19.17 -38.46
CA THR A 56 -9.32 18.80 -38.86
C THR A 56 -8.31 19.78 -38.30
N TYR A 57 -7.06 19.34 -38.16
CA TYR A 57 -5.97 20.21 -37.69
C TYR A 57 -5.82 21.46 -38.57
N GLU A 58 -6.01 21.32 -39.88
CA GLU A 58 -5.86 22.39 -40.88
C GLU A 58 -6.90 23.51 -40.68
N GLU A 59 -8.13 23.16 -40.31
CA GLU A 59 -9.22 24.10 -40.05
C GLU A 59 -9.08 24.87 -38.73
N LEU A 60 -8.17 24.44 -37.84
CA LEU A 60 -8.00 25.11 -36.55
C LEU A 60 -7.42 26.52 -36.72
N PRO A 61 -7.91 27.50 -35.94
CA PRO A 61 -7.31 28.84 -35.91
C PRO A 61 -5.85 28.79 -35.45
N ASP A 62 -5.03 29.67 -36.01
CA ASP A 62 -3.61 29.79 -35.66
C ASP A 62 -3.40 29.99 -34.15
N ILE A 63 -4.30 30.73 -33.50
CA ILE A 63 -4.29 30.95 -32.03
C ILE A 63 -4.33 29.63 -31.23
N ILE A 64 -5.04 28.60 -31.74
CA ILE A 64 -5.09 27.28 -31.11
C ILE A 64 -3.85 26.48 -31.50
N LYS A 65 -3.46 26.51 -32.79
CA LYS A 65 -2.27 25.82 -33.29
C LYS A 65 -1.00 26.27 -32.55
N ASP A 66 -0.83 27.56 -32.31
CA ASP A 66 0.29 28.13 -31.54
C ASP A 66 0.40 27.60 -30.10
N LYS A 67 -0.72 27.15 -29.54
CA LYS A 67 -0.78 26.58 -28.19
C LYS A 67 -0.54 25.07 -28.17
N MET A 68 -0.49 24.45 -29.35
CA MET A 68 -0.28 23.02 -29.54
C MET A 68 1.10 22.79 -30.16
N GLN A 69 1.79 21.76 -29.70
CA GLN A 69 3.05 21.32 -30.28
C GLN A 69 2.85 19.93 -30.84
N TYR A 70 3.02 19.78 -32.15
CA TYR A 70 2.94 18.49 -32.78
C TYR A 70 4.17 17.65 -32.43
N ILE A 71 3.96 16.39 -32.06
CA ILE A 71 5.02 15.42 -31.79
C ILE A 71 5.11 14.49 -33.01
N GLU A 72 6.13 14.68 -33.83
CA GLU A 72 6.38 13.85 -35.01
C GLU A 72 6.61 12.38 -34.63
N GLY A 73 5.93 11.47 -35.33
CA GLY A 73 6.13 10.02 -35.23
C GLY A 73 5.07 9.25 -34.43
N GLU A 74 4.18 9.92 -33.71
CA GLU A 74 3.13 9.26 -32.91
C GLU A 74 1.73 9.91 -33.04
N ASP A 75 1.52 10.81 -34.01
CA ASP A 75 0.26 11.55 -34.23
C ASP A 75 -0.30 12.12 -32.91
N GLN A 76 0.55 12.84 -32.17
CA GLN A 76 0.22 13.38 -30.85
C GLN A 76 0.41 14.89 -30.81
N TYR A 77 -0.43 15.56 -30.01
CA TYR A 77 -0.33 16.99 -29.76
C TYR A 77 -0.09 17.27 -28.28
N PHE A 78 0.97 18.03 -27.99
CA PHE A 78 1.28 18.51 -26.65
C PHE A 78 0.72 19.91 -26.43
N ILE A 79 0.13 20.15 -25.26
CA ILE A 79 -0.43 21.44 -24.84
C ILE A 79 0.39 21.94 -23.63
N PRO A 80 1.46 22.73 -23.84
CA PRO A 80 2.34 23.18 -22.75
C PRO A 80 1.58 23.93 -21.64
N SER A 81 0.66 24.80 -22.04
CA SER A 81 -0.14 25.61 -21.10
C SER A 81 -1.03 24.79 -20.16
N PHE A 82 -1.31 23.52 -20.50
CA PHE A 82 -2.04 22.61 -19.62
C PHE A 82 -1.27 22.34 -18.34
N ILE A 83 0.05 22.11 -18.45
CA ILE A 83 0.90 21.77 -17.31
C ILE A 83 1.03 22.96 -16.38
N ASP A 84 1.34 24.13 -16.95
CA ASP A 84 1.48 25.38 -16.19
C ASP A 84 0.19 25.69 -15.42
N PHE A 85 -0.97 25.39 -16.00
CA PHE A 85 -2.25 25.62 -15.34
C PHE A 85 -2.58 24.58 -14.26
N GLN A 86 -2.40 23.28 -14.53
CA GLN A 86 -2.77 22.21 -13.59
C GLN A 86 -1.78 22.07 -12.42
N TYR A 87 -0.49 22.32 -12.68
CA TYR A 87 0.59 22.01 -11.75
C TYR A 87 1.47 23.21 -11.40
N GLY A 88 1.48 24.26 -12.23
CA GLY A 88 2.45 25.34 -12.14
C GLY A 88 3.86 24.82 -12.38
N GLU A 89 4.79 25.11 -11.48
CA GLU A 89 6.14 24.57 -11.54
C GLU A 89 6.18 23.09 -11.15
N LEU A 90 6.66 22.25 -12.07
CA LEU A 90 6.88 20.84 -11.81
C LEU A 90 7.99 20.65 -10.78
N LYS A 91 7.73 19.79 -9.80
CA LYS A 91 8.58 19.56 -8.62
C LYS A 91 8.84 18.07 -8.50
N GLU A 92 10.10 17.66 -8.56
CA GLU A 92 10.52 16.25 -8.58
C GLU A 92 10.15 15.48 -7.29
N HIS A 93 9.85 16.16 -6.19
CA HIS A 93 9.43 15.50 -4.94
C HIS A 93 7.92 15.19 -4.88
N SER A 94 7.12 15.75 -5.79
CA SER A 94 5.66 15.56 -5.82
C SER A 94 5.29 14.36 -6.68
N LYS A 95 4.61 13.36 -6.11
CA LYS A 95 4.24 12.12 -6.82
C LYS A 95 3.43 12.37 -8.12
N PRO A 96 2.42 13.26 -8.13
CA PRO A 96 1.72 13.61 -9.38
C PRO A 96 2.62 14.26 -10.42
N HIS A 97 3.58 15.10 -10.00
CA HIS A 97 4.49 15.78 -10.92
C HIS A 97 5.50 14.77 -11.50
N MET A 98 5.93 13.78 -10.73
CA MET A 98 6.81 12.72 -11.23
C MET A 98 6.22 11.94 -12.41
N SER A 99 4.93 11.62 -12.38
CA SER A 99 4.29 10.96 -13.53
C SER A 99 4.20 11.85 -14.77
N VAL A 100 4.05 13.16 -14.58
CA VAL A 100 4.08 14.15 -15.67
C VAL A 100 5.49 14.26 -16.24
N ILE A 101 6.50 14.44 -15.38
CA ILE A 101 7.92 14.53 -15.77
C ILE A 101 8.36 13.29 -16.53
N LYS A 102 8.03 12.08 -16.04
CA LYS A 102 8.37 10.82 -16.72
C LYS A 102 7.82 10.79 -18.15
N ARG A 103 6.57 11.20 -18.34
CA ARG A 103 5.89 11.25 -19.64
C ARG A 103 6.51 12.29 -20.58
N LEU A 104 6.83 13.49 -20.07
CA LEU A 104 7.51 14.53 -20.84
C LEU A 104 8.92 14.13 -21.27
N VAL A 105 9.67 13.44 -20.39
CA VAL A 105 11.03 12.96 -20.68
C VAL A 105 10.99 11.87 -21.76
N GLU A 106 10.06 10.93 -21.68
CA GLU A 106 9.83 9.90 -22.71
C GLU A 106 9.60 10.54 -24.08
N LYS A 107 8.83 11.63 -24.13
CA LYS A 107 8.48 12.36 -25.35
C LYS A 107 9.51 13.42 -25.75
N LYS A 108 10.63 13.55 -25.03
CA LYS A 108 11.68 14.57 -25.26
C LYS A 108 11.18 16.02 -25.19
N LEU A 109 10.09 16.27 -24.46
CA LEU A 109 9.46 17.59 -24.30
C LEU A 109 9.82 18.29 -22.98
N TYR A 110 10.53 17.61 -22.07
CA TYR A 110 10.92 18.17 -20.79
C TYR A 110 12.06 19.18 -20.94
N LYS A 111 11.80 20.45 -20.61
CA LYS A 111 12.77 21.56 -20.67
C LYS A 111 13.49 21.84 -19.34
N GLY A 112 13.20 21.09 -18.28
CA GLY A 112 13.88 21.21 -16.98
C GLY A 112 15.26 20.56 -16.98
N SER A 113 16.14 21.02 -16.09
CA SER A 113 17.54 20.57 -15.99
C SER A 113 17.64 19.04 -16.00
N GLN A 114 18.50 18.51 -16.88
CA GLN A 114 18.64 17.09 -17.20
C GLN A 114 19.34 16.32 -16.06
N ARG A 115 18.72 16.31 -14.88
CA ARG A 115 19.09 15.50 -13.73
C ARG A 115 17.94 14.60 -13.32
N VAL A 116 17.24 14.03 -14.31
CA VAL A 116 16.36 12.89 -14.03
C VAL A 116 17.25 11.68 -13.83
N THR A 117 17.81 11.54 -12.63
CA THR A 117 18.34 10.25 -12.16
C THR A 117 17.19 9.26 -12.22
N VAL A 118 17.22 8.38 -13.21
CA VAL A 118 16.33 7.23 -13.37
C VAL A 118 16.53 6.32 -12.16
N THR A 119 15.89 6.64 -11.05
CA THR A 119 15.73 5.74 -9.91
C THR A 119 14.32 5.19 -10.00
N LEU A 120 14.24 4.03 -10.65
CA LEU A 120 13.05 3.18 -10.80
C LEU A 120 12.28 3.09 -9.48
N LYS A 121 11.17 3.83 -9.41
CA LYS A 121 10.12 3.68 -8.41
C LYS A 121 8.79 3.61 -9.16
N ASP A 122 8.56 2.49 -9.82
CA ASP A 122 7.25 2.14 -10.34
C ASP A 122 6.35 1.66 -9.18
N LYS A 123 5.15 2.23 -9.11
CA LYS A 123 4.04 1.77 -8.28
C LYS A 123 2.89 1.38 -9.19
N ASP A 124 2.50 0.11 -9.05
CA ASP A 124 1.15 -0.44 -9.09
C ASP A 124 0.20 -0.09 -10.25
N LYS A 125 -0.17 -1.11 -11.03
CA LYS A 125 -1.58 -1.41 -11.33
C LYS A 125 -1.79 -2.88 -11.73
N ASP A 126 -2.81 -3.48 -11.10
CA ASP A 126 -3.36 -4.79 -11.37
C ASP A 126 -3.80 -4.98 -12.84
N LYS A 127 -3.48 -6.18 -13.38
CA LYS A 127 -4.03 -6.89 -14.56
C LYS A 127 -3.95 -6.11 -15.90
N VAL A 128 -3.19 -6.48 -16.94
CA VAL A 128 -2.93 -7.79 -17.57
C VAL A 128 -1.58 -7.73 -18.31
N LYS A 129 -0.77 -8.79 -18.14
CA LYS A 129 0.41 -9.28 -18.89
C LYS A 129 1.09 -8.32 -19.89
N VAL A 130 2.36 -7.95 -19.65
CA VAL A 130 3.58 -8.38 -20.39
C VAL A 130 4.80 -8.24 -19.45
N LYS A 131 5.75 -9.18 -19.55
CA LYS A 131 6.83 -9.58 -18.61
C LYS A 131 7.88 -8.51 -18.27
N ASP A 132 8.04 -8.20 -16.98
CA ASP A 132 9.30 -7.69 -16.40
C ASP A 132 10.15 -8.84 -15.86
N LYS A 133 11.47 -8.82 -16.13
CA LYS A 133 12.46 -9.77 -15.60
C LYS A 133 12.46 -9.75 -14.06
N LYS A 134 11.87 -10.78 -13.43
CA LYS A 134 11.93 -10.99 -11.98
C LYS A 134 13.38 -11.21 -11.53
N LYS A 135 13.85 -10.42 -10.56
CA LYS A 135 15.02 -10.76 -9.73
C LYS A 135 14.83 -12.16 -9.14
N ASP A 136 15.92 -12.93 -9.11
CA ASP A 136 15.88 -14.31 -8.62
C ASP A 136 15.46 -14.35 -7.14
N LYS A 137 14.78 -15.44 -6.73
CA LYS A 137 14.28 -15.62 -5.36
C LYS A 137 15.41 -15.47 -4.34
N HIS A 138 16.56 -16.04 -4.64
CA HIS A 138 17.73 -16.00 -3.76
C HIS A 138 18.29 -14.58 -3.59
N GLU A 139 18.21 -13.74 -4.62
CA GLU A 139 18.60 -12.32 -4.51
C GLU A 139 17.65 -11.55 -3.58
N ARG A 140 16.34 -11.84 -3.64
CA ARG A 140 15.34 -11.20 -2.78
C ARG A 140 15.52 -11.58 -1.31
N GLU A 141 15.84 -12.84 -1.04
CA GLU A 141 16.18 -13.33 0.30
C GLU A 141 17.45 -12.66 0.84
N LYS A 142 18.50 -12.55 0.01
CA LYS A 142 19.74 -11.85 0.36
C LYS A 142 19.51 -10.38 0.67
N ASP A 143 18.74 -9.67 -0.16
CA ASP A 143 18.41 -8.26 0.05
C ASP A 143 17.60 -8.07 1.34
N PHE A 144 16.68 -8.98 1.65
CA PHE A 144 15.93 -8.97 2.90
C PHE A 144 16.85 -9.19 4.11
N MET A 145 17.74 -10.18 4.05
CA MET A 145 18.69 -10.46 5.13
C MET A 145 19.65 -9.29 5.38
N LYS A 146 20.15 -8.62 4.33
CA LYS A 146 20.98 -7.41 4.46
C LYS A 146 20.27 -6.30 5.23
N LYS A 147 18.99 -6.03 4.91
CA LYS A 147 18.19 -5.03 5.62
C LYS A 147 17.99 -5.38 7.09
N CYS A 148 17.76 -6.65 7.39
CA CYS A 148 17.58 -7.10 8.78
C CYS A 148 18.90 -7.02 9.57
N LYS A 149 20.05 -7.35 8.96
CA LYS A 149 21.39 -7.20 9.57
C LYS A 149 21.74 -5.74 9.86
N ALA A 150 21.48 -4.83 8.93
CA ALA A 150 21.72 -3.39 9.17
C ALA A 150 20.92 -2.84 10.36
N LEU A 151 19.70 -3.36 10.58
CA LEU A 151 18.88 -3.01 11.74
C LEU A 151 19.32 -3.73 13.01
N GLN A 152 19.90 -4.93 12.88
CA GLN A 152 20.47 -5.70 13.97
C GLN A 152 21.62 -4.93 14.65
N GLU A 153 22.58 -4.43 13.85
CA GLU A 153 23.73 -3.67 14.33
C GLU A 153 23.30 -2.39 15.06
N LYS A 154 22.24 -1.73 14.56
CA LYS A 154 21.74 -0.49 15.14
C LYS A 154 21.02 -0.67 16.48
N ASN A 155 20.34 -1.80 16.67
CA ASN A 155 19.43 -2.01 17.81
C ASN A 155 19.88 -3.12 18.78
N GLY A 156 21.02 -3.76 18.53
CA GLY A 156 21.56 -4.83 19.37
C GLY A 156 20.65 -6.06 19.44
N PHE A 157 20.11 -6.51 18.31
CA PHE A 157 19.32 -7.74 18.25
C PHE A 157 20.22 -8.98 18.22
N ASP A 158 19.79 -10.07 18.86
CA ASP A 158 20.52 -11.33 18.87
C ASP A 158 20.52 -12.03 17.49
N ASN A 159 21.64 -12.69 17.16
CA ASN A 159 21.85 -13.39 15.88
C ASN A 159 20.88 -14.56 15.69
N VAL A 160 20.57 -15.31 16.75
CA VAL A 160 19.67 -16.46 16.68
C VAL A 160 18.24 -15.97 16.42
N MET A 161 17.82 -14.91 17.12
CA MET A 161 16.52 -14.27 16.87
C MET A 161 16.42 -13.74 15.43
N LEU A 162 17.48 -13.09 14.92
CA LEU A 162 17.53 -12.60 13.54
C LEU A 162 17.33 -13.73 12.52
N MET A 163 18.06 -14.85 12.68
CA MET A 163 17.93 -15.99 11.76
C MET A 163 16.50 -16.54 11.76
N LYS A 164 15.88 -16.71 12.93
CA LYS A 164 14.48 -17.16 13.04
C LYS A 164 13.52 -16.19 12.37
N PHE A 165 13.70 -14.89 12.60
CA PHE A 165 12.90 -13.84 11.96
C PHE A 165 13.03 -13.88 10.44
N VAL A 166 14.26 -13.96 9.91
CA VAL A 166 14.51 -13.99 8.47
C VAL A 166 13.86 -15.23 7.87
N ASN A 167 14.16 -16.41 8.41
CA ASN A 167 13.61 -17.68 7.90
C ASN A 167 12.09 -17.65 7.81
N TYR A 168 11.41 -17.21 8.89
CA TYR A 168 9.96 -17.11 8.91
C TYR A 168 9.42 -16.18 7.82
N TRP A 169 10.01 -14.98 7.66
CA TRP A 169 9.51 -14.00 6.70
C TRP A 169 9.91 -14.29 5.25
N THR A 170 10.93 -15.11 5.03
CA THR A 170 11.34 -15.63 3.72
C THR A 170 10.73 -16.99 3.38
N GLU A 171 9.82 -17.53 4.20
CA GLU A 171 9.04 -18.69 3.79
C GLU A 171 8.23 -18.37 2.52
N SER A 172 8.24 -19.30 1.57
CA SER A 172 7.50 -19.15 0.32
C SER A 172 6.02 -19.50 0.51
N ASN A 173 5.16 -18.91 -0.31
CA ASN A 173 3.80 -19.38 -0.48
C ASN A 173 3.77 -20.79 -1.13
N GLU A 174 2.62 -21.45 -1.13
CA GLU A 174 2.43 -22.79 -1.73
C GLU A 174 2.89 -22.84 -3.20
N GLY A 175 2.74 -21.73 -3.94
CA GLY A 175 3.20 -21.60 -5.33
C GLY A 175 4.66 -21.17 -5.50
N GLY A 176 5.47 -21.08 -4.42
CA GLY A 176 6.91 -20.78 -4.46
C GLY A 176 7.31 -19.39 -5.00
N SER A 177 6.34 -18.55 -5.33
CA SER A 177 6.53 -17.34 -6.13
C SER A 177 6.76 -16.09 -5.29
N LEU A 178 6.17 -16.04 -4.10
CA LEU A 178 6.22 -14.91 -3.17
C LEU A 178 6.70 -15.37 -1.80
N LEU A 179 7.46 -14.50 -1.15
CA LEU A 179 7.90 -14.67 0.24
C LEU A 179 6.84 -14.08 1.18
N LYS A 180 6.71 -14.61 2.41
CA LYS A 180 5.70 -14.14 3.37
C LYS A 180 5.70 -12.63 3.60
N PHE A 181 6.87 -11.98 3.63
CA PHE A 181 6.93 -10.52 3.81
C PHE A 181 6.35 -9.74 2.62
N GLU A 182 6.43 -10.29 1.40
CA GLU A 182 5.92 -9.67 0.17
C GLU A 182 4.40 -9.76 0.08
N MET A 183 3.79 -10.74 0.75
CA MET A 183 2.34 -10.89 0.82
C MET A 183 1.68 -9.82 1.71
N GLN A 184 2.47 -9.10 2.51
CA GLN A 184 1.96 -8.08 3.41
C GLN A 184 1.78 -6.75 2.66
N LYS A 185 0.58 -6.15 2.73
CA LYS A 185 0.31 -4.82 2.16
C LYS A 185 1.28 -3.74 2.68
N THR A 186 1.74 -3.89 3.93
CA THR A 186 2.76 -3.05 4.55
C THR A 186 3.71 -3.87 5.41
N PHE A 187 5.03 -3.63 5.26
CA PHE A 187 6.06 -4.37 5.98
C PHE A 187 7.17 -3.45 6.53
N ASP A 188 7.05 -3.07 7.80
CA ASP A 188 8.10 -2.37 8.53
C ASP A 188 8.97 -3.38 9.29
N ILE A 189 10.22 -3.57 8.82
CA ILE A 189 11.16 -4.56 9.35
C ILE A 189 11.50 -4.24 10.80
N ASN A 190 11.81 -2.98 11.13
CA ASN A 190 12.24 -2.58 12.47
C ASN A 190 11.13 -2.78 13.51
N ARG A 191 9.90 -2.34 13.19
CA ARG A 191 8.73 -2.55 14.07
C ARG A 191 8.46 -4.04 14.28
N ARG A 192 8.55 -4.86 13.23
CA ARG A 192 8.31 -6.30 13.33
C ARG A 192 9.41 -7.03 14.08
N MET A 193 10.69 -6.69 13.87
CA MET A 193 11.81 -7.24 14.65
C MET A 193 11.70 -6.87 16.14
N THR A 194 11.30 -5.63 16.45
CA THR A 194 11.05 -5.20 17.83
C THR A 194 9.91 -6.00 18.47
N ARG A 195 8.80 -6.18 17.75
CA ARG A 195 7.70 -7.04 18.20
C ARG A 195 8.12 -8.49 18.33
N TRP A 196 8.98 -8.99 17.44
CA TRP A 196 9.51 -10.35 17.48
C TRP A 196 10.42 -10.58 18.68
N LYS A 197 11.21 -9.57 19.10
CA LYS A 197 11.99 -9.62 20.34
C LYS A 197 11.08 -9.71 21.57
N ASN A 198 10.01 -8.93 21.58
CA ASN A 198 9.10 -8.83 22.73
C ASN A 198 8.12 -10.01 22.80
N ASN A 199 7.78 -10.59 21.65
CA ASN A 199 6.99 -11.80 21.57
C ASN A 199 7.93 -12.98 21.76
N ASN A 200 7.74 -13.69 22.86
CA ASN A 200 8.48 -14.89 23.22
C ASN A 200 8.07 -16.06 22.28
N PHE A 201 8.28 -15.95 20.96
CA PHE A 201 7.87 -16.94 19.96
C PHE A 201 8.49 -18.33 20.21
N ASP A 202 9.66 -18.36 20.86
CA ASP A 202 10.32 -19.60 21.30
C ASP A 202 9.74 -20.18 22.59
N ASN A 203 9.09 -19.33 23.38
CA ASN A 203 8.48 -19.68 24.64
C ASN A 203 6.98 -19.74 24.44
N ALA A 204 6.55 -20.82 23.78
CA ALA A 204 5.34 -21.48 24.23
C ALA A 204 5.58 -22.01 25.65
N VAL A 205 5.76 -21.11 26.63
CA VAL A 205 5.49 -21.46 28.00
C VAL A 205 4.00 -21.75 27.96
N LYS A 206 3.66 -23.04 27.94
CA LYS A 206 2.31 -23.50 28.26
C LYS A 206 1.98 -22.76 29.55
N LYS A 207 1.15 -21.71 29.49
CA LYS A 207 0.53 -21.19 30.71
C LYS A 207 -0.16 -22.41 31.27
N GLU A 208 0.38 -22.97 32.36
CA GLU A 208 -0.25 -24.07 33.05
C GLU A 208 -1.70 -23.66 33.24
N SER A 209 -2.61 -24.43 32.62
CA SER A 209 -4.03 -24.13 32.71
C SER A 209 -4.37 -24.04 34.19
N PHE A 210 -5.15 -23.05 34.61
CA PHE A 210 -5.54 -22.91 36.03
C PHE A 210 -6.04 -24.24 36.65
N LEU A 211 -6.64 -25.09 35.81
CA LEU A 211 -7.12 -26.44 36.14
C LEU A 211 -6.03 -27.49 36.38
N SER A 212 -4.82 -27.36 35.82
CA SER A 212 -3.74 -28.34 36.04
C SER A 212 -3.24 -28.35 37.49
N LYS A 213 -3.59 -27.30 38.26
CA LYS A 213 -3.34 -27.24 39.70
C LYS A 213 -4.26 -28.16 40.51
N PHE A 214 -5.41 -28.55 39.97
CA PHE A 214 -6.40 -29.38 40.66
C PHE A 214 -6.29 -30.85 40.24
N GLN A 215 -6.16 -31.75 41.22
CA GLN A 215 -6.15 -33.18 40.97
C GLN A 215 -7.54 -33.69 40.60
N LYS A 216 -7.62 -34.75 39.77
CA LYS A 216 -8.88 -35.42 39.43
C LYS A 216 -9.11 -36.70 40.25
N THR A 217 -10.37 -37.09 40.41
CA THR A 217 -10.77 -38.42 40.87
C THR A 217 -10.62 -39.44 39.74
N PRO A 218 -10.63 -40.76 40.04
CA PRO A 218 -10.68 -41.80 39.00
C PRO A 218 -11.86 -41.66 38.04
N THR A 219 -12.97 -41.06 38.51
CA THR A 219 -14.16 -40.75 37.71
C THR A 219 -14.02 -39.50 36.83
N GLY A 220 -12.90 -38.77 36.91
CA GLY A 220 -12.58 -37.63 36.05
C GLY A 220 -13.02 -36.25 36.57
N VAL A 221 -13.59 -36.16 37.78
CA VAL A 221 -14.06 -34.91 38.41
C VAL A 221 -12.93 -34.26 39.21
N TYR A 222 -12.89 -32.93 39.29
CA TYR A 222 -11.83 -32.22 40.03
C TYR A 222 -12.02 -32.34 41.55
N LYS A 223 -10.92 -32.44 42.30
CA LYS A 223 -10.89 -32.34 43.76
C LYS A 223 -10.52 -30.92 44.13
N ALA A 224 -11.39 -30.25 44.86
CA ALA A 224 -11.21 -28.86 45.27
C ALA A 224 -11.63 -28.68 46.73
N TRP A 225 -11.00 -27.74 47.43
CA TRP A 225 -11.27 -27.45 48.84
C TRP A 225 -11.70 -26.01 49.02
N CYS A 226 -12.73 -25.76 49.83
CA CYS A 226 -13.12 -24.41 50.18
C CYS A 226 -11.99 -23.72 50.96
N THR A 227 -11.61 -22.50 50.56
CA THR A 227 -10.56 -21.72 51.23
C THR A 227 -10.91 -21.29 52.66
N LYS A 228 -12.21 -21.19 52.99
CA LYS A 228 -12.67 -20.72 54.31
C LYS A 228 -12.91 -21.85 55.31
N CYS A 229 -13.71 -22.85 54.93
CA CYS A 229 -14.07 -23.96 55.83
C CYS A 229 -13.25 -25.23 55.62
N GLY A 230 -12.44 -25.32 54.55
CA GLY A 230 -11.65 -26.51 54.25
C GLY A 230 -12.46 -27.71 53.77
N ASP A 231 -13.76 -27.54 53.49
CA ASP A 231 -14.62 -28.62 52.98
C ASP A 231 -14.20 -29.05 51.58
N ARG A 232 -14.13 -30.36 51.37
CA ARG A 232 -13.79 -30.97 50.08
C ARG A 232 -15.03 -31.06 49.20
N GLN A 233 -14.93 -30.56 47.97
CA GLN A 233 -15.99 -30.58 46.98
C GLN A 233 -15.46 -31.07 45.62
N PHE A 234 -16.39 -31.47 44.75
CA PHE A 234 -16.09 -32.13 43.48
C PHE A 234 -16.69 -31.39 42.28
N PRO A 235 -16.12 -30.26 41.86
CA PRO A 235 -16.60 -29.54 40.69
C PRO A 235 -16.28 -30.31 39.39
N ASN A 236 -17.27 -30.38 38.50
CA ASN A 236 -17.24 -31.16 37.26
C ASN A 236 -16.51 -30.44 36.11
N ASN A 237 -16.44 -29.12 36.12
CA ASN A 237 -15.85 -28.34 35.04
C ASN A 237 -15.19 -27.03 35.54
N GLU A 238 -14.49 -26.35 34.63
CA GLU A 238 -13.77 -25.10 34.93
C GLU A 238 -14.69 -24.00 35.44
N TYR A 239 -15.91 -23.95 34.94
CA TYR A 239 -16.89 -22.95 35.35
C TYR A 239 -17.24 -23.09 36.83
N GLN A 240 -17.51 -24.31 37.30
CA GLN A 240 -17.80 -24.56 38.71
C GLN A 240 -16.62 -24.25 39.63
N ILE A 241 -15.38 -24.47 39.19
CA ILE A 241 -14.20 -24.10 39.99
C ILE A 241 -14.08 -22.57 40.11
N LYS A 242 -14.36 -21.84 39.02
CA LYS A 242 -14.30 -20.37 39.01
C LYS A 242 -15.46 -19.70 39.74
N GLN A 243 -16.61 -20.35 39.85
CA GLN A 243 -17.76 -19.85 40.61
C GLN A 243 -17.52 -19.87 42.13
N GLY A 244 -16.54 -20.65 42.60
CA GLY A 244 -16.23 -20.79 44.01
C GLY A 244 -17.01 -21.91 44.71
N SER A 245 -16.68 -22.10 45.98
CA SER A 245 -17.23 -23.14 46.85
C SER A 245 -18.71 -22.99 47.10
N SER A 246 -19.45 -24.09 46.97
CA SER A 246 -20.89 -24.09 47.21
C SER A 246 -21.28 -23.84 48.67
N CYS A 247 -20.35 -24.11 49.61
CA CYS A 247 -20.60 -23.94 51.05
C CYS A 247 -20.45 -22.49 51.52
N CYS A 248 -19.36 -21.81 51.15
CA CYS A 248 -19.01 -20.49 51.67
C CYS A 248 -18.98 -19.39 50.59
N ALA A 249 -19.25 -19.73 49.33
CA ALA A 249 -19.14 -18.83 48.19
C ALA A 249 -17.77 -18.14 48.06
N VAL A 250 -16.70 -18.84 48.46
CA VAL A 250 -15.31 -18.39 48.36
C VAL A 250 -14.52 -19.28 47.40
N ASP A 251 -13.38 -18.80 46.93
CA ASP A 251 -12.54 -19.54 45.98
C ASP A 251 -12.15 -20.94 46.47
N TYR A 252 -11.96 -21.84 45.50
CA TYR A 252 -11.42 -23.16 45.77
C TYR A 252 -9.89 -23.18 45.78
N SER A 253 -9.34 -23.96 46.69
CA SER A 253 -7.93 -24.35 46.77
C SER A 253 -7.74 -25.77 46.21
N PRO A 254 -6.63 -26.07 45.51
CA PRO A 254 -6.30 -27.40 45.02
C PRO A 254 -5.84 -28.36 46.12
N GLU A 255 -5.56 -27.86 47.32
CA GLU A 255 -5.17 -28.64 48.49
C GLU A 255 -5.98 -28.18 49.70
N LYS A 256 -6.13 -29.07 50.68
CA LYS A 256 -6.79 -28.73 51.94
C LYS A 256 -5.93 -27.73 52.69
N LEU A 257 -6.39 -26.48 52.80
CA LEU A 257 -5.77 -25.52 53.70
C LEU A 257 -6.03 -25.98 55.12
N VAL A 258 -4.95 -26.30 55.83
CA VAL A 258 -4.98 -26.53 57.28
C VAL A 258 -4.94 -25.13 57.88
N ASN A 259 -6.07 -24.64 58.38
CA ASN A 259 -6.09 -23.39 59.13
C ASN A 259 -5.15 -23.58 60.34
N VAL A 260 -4.09 -22.76 60.40
CA VAL A 260 -3.29 -22.53 61.62
C VAL A 260 -4.09 -21.64 62.55
#